data_AF-A0A7R8CAG9-F1
#
_entry.id   AF-A0A7R8CAG9-F1
#
_cell.length_a   1.000
_cell.length_b   1.000
_cell.length_c   1.000
_cell.angle_alpha   90.00
_cell.angle_beta   90.00
_cell.angle_gamma   90.00
#
_symmetry.space_group_name_H-M   'P 1'
#
loop_
_entity.id
_entity.type
_entity.pdbx_description
1 polymer ?
#
loop_
_entity_poly.entity_id
_entity_poly.type
_entity_poly.pdbx_seq_one_letter_code
_entity_poly.pdbx_strand_id
1 'polypeptide(L)'
;MNQTRRAPFSKEFLFFVNGYTDPPSDELRRIMMEHGGSFHHYLIPRKTTHIIATNLPETKIKNLKGDEVIVNPSWITDSVKTGSLLDYKPYLLYTNSNKNQPQIKFDKISRVTKDANDENFIGEFLRQFPLTPYIIHGL
;
A
#
# COMPACT_ATOMS: atom_id res chain seq x y z
N MET A 1 -37.69 -9.87 22.12
CA MET A 1 -36.27 -9.63 22.46
C MET A 1 -35.55 -9.34 21.15
N ASN A 2 -35.45 -8.07 20.75
CA ASN A 2 -34.86 -7.70 19.46
C ASN A 2 -33.43 -7.25 19.70
N GLN A 3 -32.51 -8.22 19.72
CA GLN A 3 -31.09 -7.92 19.77
C GLN A 3 -30.71 -7.38 18.39
N THR A 4 -30.52 -6.06 18.30
CA THR A 4 -29.99 -5.40 17.10
C THR A 4 -28.65 -6.05 16.78
N ARG A 5 -28.63 -7.02 15.86
CA ARG A 5 -27.39 -7.60 15.35
C ARG A 5 -26.59 -6.42 14.80
N ARG A 6 -25.50 -6.04 15.47
CA ARG A 6 -24.65 -4.95 15.00
C ARG A 6 -24.15 -5.35 13.62
N ALA A 7 -24.55 -4.58 12.63
CA ALA A 7 -24.16 -4.84 11.26
C ALA A 7 -22.62 -4.70 11.17
N PRO A 8 -21.90 -5.67 10.59
CA PRO A 8 -20.45 -5.65 10.53
C PRO A 8 -19.92 -4.47 9.73
N PHE A 9 -20.68 -3.95 8.77
CA PHE A 9 -20.28 -2.78 7.99
C PHE A 9 -21.00 -1.52 8.49
N SER A 10 -20.24 -0.46 8.73
CA SER A 10 -20.80 0.86 9.03
C SER A 10 -21.12 1.63 7.74
N LYS A 11 -21.88 2.73 7.84
CA LYS A 11 -22.24 3.59 6.70
C LYS A 11 -21.03 4.24 6.00
N GLU A 12 -19.87 4.26 6.66
CA GLU A 12 -18.61 4.78 6.12
C GLU A 12 -17.97 3.81 5.11
N PHE A 13 -18.42 2.54 5.08
CA PHE A 13 -17.94 1.57 4.11
C PHE A 13 -18.63 1.78 2.76
N LEU A 14 -17.84 2.24 1.79
CA LEU A 14 -18.25 2.56 0.44
C LEU A 14 -17.52 1.60 -0.50
N PHE A 15 -18.25 0.58 -0.95
CA PHE A 15 -17.74 -0.54 -1.71
C PHE A 15 -17.86 -0.31 -3.22
N PHE A 16 -16.86 -0.79 -3.95
CA PHE A 16 -16.89 -0.96 -5.39
C PHE A 16 -16.38 -2.37 -5.71
N VAL A 17 -17.10 -3.12 -6.54
CA VAL A 17 -16.68 -4.47 -6.97
C VAL A 17 -16.14 -4.38 -8.39
N ASN A 18 -14.99 -5.02 -8.65
CA ASN A 18 -14.38 -5.06 -9.98
C ASN A 18 -14.03 -6.48 -10.42
N GLY A 19 -14.42 -6.82 -11.65
CA GLY A 19 -14.07 -8.07 -12.30
C GLY A 19 -14.88 -9.27 -11.81
N TYR A 20 -14.37 -10.46 -12.09
CA TYR A 20 -14.98 -11.71 -11.65
C TYR A 20 -14.74 -11.92 -10.15
N THR A 21 -15.80 -12.27 -9.45
CA THR A 21 -15.81 -12.53 -8.00
C THR A 21 -16.69 -13.73 -7.72
N ASP A 22 -16.37 -14.43 -6.64
CA ASP A 22 -17.17 -15.52 -6.08
C ASP A 22 -17.28 -15.27 -4.58
N PRO A 23 -18.47 -14.93 -4.03
CA PRO A 23 -19.76 -14.76 -4.70
C PRO A 23 -19.81 -13.62 -5.76
N PRO A 24 -20.78 -13.63 -6.70
CA PRO A 24 -20.87 -12.62 -7.76
C PRO A 24 -21.20 -11.21 -7.22
N SER A 25 -20.92 -10.19 -8.03
CA SER A 25 -21.04 -8.78 -7.64
C SER A 25 -22.42 -8.39 -7.09
N ASP A 26 -23.50 -8.89 -7.69
CA ASP A 26 -24.86 -8.59 -7.23
C ASP A 26 -25.17 -9.23 -5.86
N GLU A 27 -24.61 -10.40 -5.60
CA GLU A 27 -24.75 -11.07 -4.30
C GLU A 27 -23.93 -10.33 -3.23
N LEU A 28 -22.69 -9.97 -3.54
CA LEU A 28 -21.85 -9.14 -2.67
C LEU A 28 -22.54 -7.80 -2.34
N ARG A 29 -23.15 -7.15 -3.35
CA ARG A 29 -23.91 -5.91 -3.16
C ARG A 29 -25.04 -6.12 -2.16
N ARG A 30 -25.84 -7.18 -2.31
CA ARG A 30 -26.93 -7.49 -1.37
C ARG A 30 -26.38 -7.67 0.03
N ILE A 31 -25.35 -8.50 0.20
CA ILE A 31 -24.72 -8.79 1.48
C ILE A 31 -24.22 -7.51 2.16
N MET A 32 -23.49 -6.66 1.44
CA MET A 32 -22.96 -5.39 1.98
C MET A 32 -24.08 -4.45 2.42
N MET A 33 -25.11 -4.28 1.60
CA MET A 33 -26.22 -3.36 1.87
C MET A 33 -27.09 -3.83 3.04
N GLU A 34 -27.37 -5.13 3.15
CA GLU A 34 -28.09 -5.72 4.29
C GLU A 34 -27.34 -5.54 5.61
N HIS A 35 -26.01 -5.49 5.54
CA HIS A 35 -25.13 -5.38 6.70
C HIS A 35 -24.59 -3.94 6.90
N GLY A 36 -25.29 -2.93 6.38
CA GLY A 36 -25.08 -1.51 6.73
C GLY A 36 -24.07 -0.74 5.86
N GLY A 37 -23.43 -1.41 4.90
CA GLY A 37 -22.52 -0.80 3.94
C GLY A 37 -23.25 -0.14 2.75
N SER A 38 -22.50 0.66 1.98
CA SER A 38 -22.98 1.32 0.76
C SER A 38 -22.24 0.81 -0.46
N PHE A 39 -22.93 0.68 -1.59
CA PHE A 39 -22.37 0.15 -2.84
C PHE A 39 -22.46 1.17 -3.97
N HIS A 40 -21.37 1.36 -4.70
CA HIS A 40 -21.34 2.14 -5.94
C HIS A 40 -21.13 1.22 -7.14
N HIS A 41 -21.93 1.44 -8.19
CA HIS A 41 -21.76 0.69 -9.45
C HIS A 41 -20.47 1.08 -10.20
N TYR A 42 -19.98 2.30 -9.97
CA TYR A 42 -18.73 2.79 -10.54
C TYR A 42 -17.76 3.19 -9.43
N LEU A 43 -16.47 3.02 -9.69
CA LEU A 43 -15.42 3.53 -8.81
C LEU A 43 -15.55 5.05 -8.72
N ILE A 44 -15.80 5.57 -7.51
CA ILE A 44 -15.81 7.00 -7.24
C ILE A 44 -14.50 7.34 -6.51
N PRO A 45 -13.57 8.08 -7.14
CA PRO A 45 -12.31 8.48 -6.51
C PRO A 45 -12.56 9.25 -5.22
N ARG A 46 -11.73 9.02 -4.19
CA ARG A 46 -11.81 9.67 -2.86
C ARG A 46 -13.08 9.44 -2.04
N LYS A 47 -14.07 8.71 -2.58
CA LYS A 47 -15.26 8.28 -1.82
C LYS A 47 -15.24 6.78 -1.57
N THR A 48 -14.81 6.00 -2.54
CA THR A 48 -14.73 4.54 -2.40
C THR A 48 -13.67 4.22 -1.35
N THR A 49 -14.04 3.52 -0.28
CA THR A 49 -13.08 3.13 0.76
C THR A 49 -12.51 1.75 0.50
N HIS A 50 -13.31 0.85 -0.07
CA HIS A 50 -12.92 -0.54 -0.32
C HIS A 50 -13.25 -0.96 -1.75
N ILE A 51 -12.24 -1.50 -2.43
CA ILE A 51 -12.37 -2.12 -3.76
C ILE A 51 -12.30 -3.62 -3.57
N ILE A 52 -13.37 -4.31 -3.97
CA ILE A 52 -13.50 -5.76 -3.87
C ILE A 52 -13.17 -6.37 -5.23
N ALA A 53 -12.13 -7.18 -5.30
CA ALA A 53 -11.71 -7.83 -6.54
C ALA A 53 -10.95 -9.13 -6.24
N THR A 54 -10.81 -10.00 -7.23
CA THR A 54 -9.90 -11.14 -7.20
C THR A 54 -8.54 -10.81 -7.84
N ASN A 55 -8.54 -9.90 -8.82
CA ASN A 55 -7.35 -9.39 -9.49
C ASN A 55 -7.66 -8.01 -10.12
N LEU A 56 -6.66 -7.12 -10.18
CA LEU A 56 -6.72 -5.83 -10.85
C LEU A 56 -5.51 -5.67 -11.80
N PRO A 57 -5.73 -5.13 -13.02
CA PRO A 57 -4.63 -4.71 -13.88
C PRO A 57 -3.76 -3.66 -13.19
N GLU A 58 -2.44 -3.72 -13.40
CA GLU A 58 -1.48 -2.81 -12.79
C GLU A 58 -1.77 -1.33 -13.12
N THR A 59 -2.28 -1.07 -14.33
CA THR A 59 -2.72 0.27 -14.75
C THR A 59 -3.86 0.81 -13.88
N LYS A 60 -4.79 -0.05 -13.44
CA LYS A 60 -5.88 0.34 -12.54
C LYS A 60 -5.33 0.67 -11.16
N ILE A 61 -4.39 -0.13 -10.65
CA ILE A 61 -3.75 0.06 -9.33
C ILE A 61 -2.99 1.39 -9.30
N LYS A 62 -2.20 1.69 -10.33
CA LYS A 62 -1.44 2.94 -10.46
C LYS A 62 -2.31 4.21 -10.50
N ASN A 63 -3.56 4.08 -10.96
CA ASN A 63 -4.50 5.20 -11.06
C ASN A 63 -5.25 5.48 -9.75
N LEU A 64 -5.15 4.60 -8.75
CA LEU A 64 -5.74 4.82 -7.44
C LEU A 64 -4.97 5.89 -6.67
N LYS A 65 -5.65 6.57 -5.74
CA LYS A 65 -5.04 7.66 -4.98
C LYS A 65 -4.28 7.16 -3.75
N GLY A 66 -4.42 5.87 -3.42
CA GLY A 66 -3.70 5.20 -2.35
C GLY A 66 -4.49 5.11 -1.05
N ASP A 67 -5.62 5.81 -0.97
CA ASP A 67 -6.53 5.77 0.18
C ASP A 67 -7.47 4.55 0.12
N GLU A 68 -7.66 3.98 -1.07
CA GLU A 68 -8.56 2.86 -1.30
C GLU A 68 -7.93 1.51 -0.93
N VAL A 69 -8.62 0.73 -0.09
CA VAL A 69 -8.17 -0.61 0.31
C VAL A 69 -8.65 -1.63 -0.71
N ILE A 70 -7.74 -2.41 -1.29
CA ILE A 70 -8.08 -3.45 -2.29
C ILE A 70 -8.06 -4.81 -1.62
N VAL A 71 -9.22 -5.47 -1.52
CA VAL A 71 -9.38 -6.72 -0.78
C VAL A 71 -10.13 -7.80 -1.56
N ASN A 72 -9.89 -9.05 -1.18
CA ASN A 72 -10.58 -10.21 -1.71
C ASN A 72 -12.06 -10.26 -1.26
N PRO A 73 -12.99 -10.72 -2.12
CA PRO A 73 -14.40 -10.97 -1.75
C PRO A 73 -14.59 -11.78 -0.48
N SER A 74 -13.69 -12.71 -0.17
CA SER A 74 -13.79 -13.56 1.01
C SER A 74 -13.83 -12.79 2.32
N TRP A 75 -13.25 -11.59 2.38
CA TRP A 75 -13.33 -10.72 3.56
C TRP A 75 -14.76 -10.34 3.92
N ILE A 76 -15.59 -10.10 2.90
CA ILE A 76 -17.00 -9.71 3.07
C ILE A 76 -17.79 -10.91 3.59
N THR A 77 -17.64 -12.07 2.94
CA THR A 77 -18.35 -13.28 3.32
C THR A 77 -17.94 -13.76 4.71
N ASP A 78 -16.64 -13.70 5.04
CA ASP A 78 -16.13 -14.11 6.33
C ASP A 78 -16.59 -13.16 7.45
N SER A 79 -16.53 -11.84 7.23
CA SER A 79 -17.02 -10.86 8.22
C SER A 79 -18.50 -11.02 8.53
N VAL A 80 -19.30 -11.34 7.52
CA VAL A 80 -20.74 -11.60 7.71
C VAL A 80 -20.97 -12.94 8.41
N LYS A 81 -20.20 -13.97 8.05
CA LYS A 81 -20.27 -15.30 8.67
C LYS A 81 -19.88 -15.26 10.15
N THR A 82 -18.87 -14.47 10.52
CA THR A 82 -18.48 -14.26 11.93
C THR A 82 -19.40 -13.28 12.66
N GLY A 83 -20.22 -12.54 11.92
CA GLY A 83 -21.11 -11.51 12.47
C GLY A 83 -20.35 -10.28 13.00
N SER A 84 -19.10 -10.08 12.56
CA SER A 84 -18.22 -9.02 13.03
C SER A 84 -17.27 -8.56 11.92
N LEU A 85 -16.85 -7.30 11.96
CA LEU A 85 -15.87 -6.78 11.02
C LEU A 85 -14.50 -7.42 11.27
N LEU A 86 -13.99 -8.18 10.29
CA LEU A 86 -12.64 -8.76 10.36
C LEU A 86 -11.56 -7.75 9.95
N ASP A 87 -10.33 -7.95 10.42
CA ASP A 87 -9.18 -7.21 9.90
C ASP A 87 -9.04 -7.47 8.39
N TYR A 88 -8.90 -6.40 7.61
CA TYR A 88 -8.82 -6.48 6.16
C TYR A 88 -7.41 -6.86 5.67
N LYS A 89 -6.37 -6.67 6.51
CA LYS A 89 -4.96 -6.89 6.12
C LYS A 89 -4.67 -8.28 5.54
N PRO A 90 -5.19 -9.38 6.10
CA PRO A 90 -4.98 -10.73 5.55
C PRO A 90 -5.62 -10.92 4.17
N TYR A 91 -6.58 -10.06 3.81
CA TYR A 91 -7.35 -10.14 2.58
C TYR A 91 -6.88 -9.13 1.53
N LEU A 92 -5.85 -8.33 1.81
CA LEU A 92 -5.29 -7.38 0.88
C LEU A 92 -4.72 -8.09 -0.36
N LEU A 93 -5.16 -7.67 -1.54
CA LEU A 93 -4.59 -8.17 -2.80
C LEU A 93 -3.22 -7.57 -3.10
N TYR A 94 -3.04 -6.31 -2.72
CA TYR A 94 -1.83 -5.56 -2.98
C TYR A 94 -1.40 -4.86 -1.70
N THR A 95 -0.20 -5.17 -1.24
CA THR A 95 0.47 -4.45 -0.18
C THR A 95 1.44 -3.47 -0.81
N ASN A 96 1.65 -2.31 -0.16
CA ASN A 96 2.53 -1.25 -0.67
C ASN A 96 4.03 -1.63 -0.65
N SER A 97 4.36 -2.91 -0.50
CA SER A 97 5.68 -3.44 -0.80
C SER A 97 5.87 -3.38 -2.32
N ASN A 98 6.42 -2.27 -2.75
CA ASN A 98 6.94 -2.04 -4.07
C ASN A 98 7.86 -3.22 -4.43
N LYS A 99 7.34 -4.25 -5.12
CA LYS A 99 8.05 -5.51 -5.40
C LYS A 99 9.32 -5.30 -6.22
N ASN A 100 9.47 -4.09 -6.80
CA ASN A 100 10.60 -3.67 -7.61
C ASN A 100 11.63 -2.79 -6.88
N GLN A 101 11.43 -2.44 -5.59
CA GLN A 101 12.47 -1.78 -4.82
C GLN A 101 13.06 -2.73 -3.77
N PRO A 102 14.36 -3.06 -3.87
CA PRO A 102 15.07 -3.69 -2.78
C PRO A 102 14.96 -2.81 -1.53
N GLN A 103 14.65 -3.42 -0.38
CA GLN A 103 14.76 -2.69 0.89
C GLN A 103 16.21 -2.24 1.07
N ILE A 104 16.41 -0.92 1.20
CA ILE A 104 17.71 -0.36 1.54
C ILE A 104 18.01 -0.79 2.98
N LYS A 105 18.93 -1.75 3.14
CA LYS A 105 19.50 -2.08 4.44
C LYS A 105 20.40 -0.93 4.84
N PHE A 106 19.94 -0.09 5.77
CA PHE A 106 20.85 0.81 6.47
C PHE A 106 21.62 -0.04 7.46
N ASP A 107 22.76 -0.59 7.03
CA ASP A 107 23.75 -1.08 7.99
C ASP A 107 24.06 0.08 8.92
N LYS A 108 23.97 -0.17 10.22
CA LYS A 108 24.26 0.81 11.27
C LYS A 108 25.76 1.05 11.26
N ILE A 109 26.24 1.76 10.25
CA ILE A 109 27.62 2.14 10.09
C ILE A 109 27.88 3.20 11.14
N SER A 110 28.40 2.79 12.29
CA SER A 110 29.09 3.67 13.23
C SER A 110 30.45 4.06 12.62
N ARG A 111 30.44 4.70 11.45
CA ARG A 111 31.61 5.47 11.02
C ARG A 111 31.47 6.79 11.72
N VAL A 112 32.46 7.14 12.53
CA VAL A 112 32.71 8.53 12.89
C VAL A 112 32.98 9.24 11.56
N THR A 113 31.92 9.74 10.92
CA THR A 113 32.06 10.63 9.78
C THR A 113 32.39 11.98 10.38
N LYS A 114 33.68 12.29 10.38
CA LYS A 114 34.15 13.67 10.47
C LYS A 114 33.46 14.44 9.36
N ASP A 115 32.61 15.39 9.71
CA ASP A 115 31.89 16.20 8.74
C ASP A 115 32.82 17.30 8.20
N ALA A 116 32.31 18.11 7.27
CA ALA A 116 33.10 19.20 6.66
C ALA A 116 33.55 20.28 7.66
N ASN A 117 33.14 20.18 8.94
CA ASN A 117 33.55 21.09 10.01
C ASN A 117 34.76 20.56 10.80
N ASP A 118 35.21 19.32 10.57
CA ASP A 118 36.45 18.82 11.17
C ASP A 118 37.67 19.38 10.41
N GLU A 119 38.56 20.06 11.12
CA GLU A 119 39.79 20.66 10.56
C GLU A 119 40.66 19.63 9.83
N ASN A 120 40.56 18.34 10.17
CA ASN A 120 41.34 17.27 9.56
C ASN A 120 40.65 16.61 8.35
N PHE A 121 39.41 17.02 8.01
CA PHE A 121 38.63 16.42 6.92
C PHE A 121 39.33 16.55 5.56
N ILE A 122 39.82 17.74 5.22
CA ILE A 122 40.40 18.02 3.89
C ILE A 122 41.71 17.25 3.67
N GLY A 123 42.58 17.18 4.69
CA GLY A 123 43.86 16.47 4.58
C GLY A 123 43.70 14.96 4.42
N GLU A 124 42.70 14.38 5.07
CA GLU A 124 42.39 12.95 5.00
C GLU A 124 41.71 12.58 3.66
N PHE A 125 40.80 13.44 3.16
CA PHE A 125 40.14 13.28 1.87
C PHE A 125 41.11 13.34 0.67
N LEU A 126 42.06 14.27 0.68
CA LEU A 126 43.03 14.43 -0.41
C LEU A 126 44.03 13.28 -0.52
N ARG A 127 44.27 12.54 0.58
CA ARG A 127 45.11 11.33 0.55
C ARG A 127 44.48 10.16 -0.19
N GLN A 128 43.16 10.20 -0.39
CA GLN A 128 42.42 9.11 -1.00
C GLN A 128 42.43 9.16 -2.54
N PHE A 129 42.90 10.27 -3.12
CA PHE A 129 43.11 10.42 -4.55
C PHE A 129 44.62 10.42 -4.84
N PRO A 130 45.16 9.48 -5.64
CA PRO A 130 46.56 9.50 -6.01
C PRO A 130 46.87 10.77 -6.81
N LEU A 131 47.81 11.58 -6.31
CA LEU A 131 48.31 12.78 -7.01
C LEU A 131 48.94 12.33 -8.33
N THR A 132 48.24 12.49 -9.45
CA THR A 132 48.85 12.31 -10.77
C THR A 132 49.72 13.53 -11.08
N PRO A 133 51.03 13.37 -11.38
CA PRO A 133 51.86 14.49 -11.78
C PRO A 133 51.47 14.94 -13.20
N TYR A 134 50.97 16.17 -13.34
CA TYR A 134 50.91 16.84 -14.64
C TYR A 134 52.34 17.18 -15.07
N ILE A 135 52.88 16.47 -16.07
CA ILE A 135 54.09 16.90 -16.79
C ILE A 135 53.68 17.98 -17.78
N ILE A 136 54.27 19.17 -17.63
CA ILE A 136 54.24 20.24 -18.62
C ILE A 136 55.08 19.79 -19.81
N HIS A 137 54.45 19.60 -20.97
CA HIS A 137 55.18 19.59 -22.24
C HIS A 137 55.03 20.96 -22.89
N GLY A 138 56.14 21.71 -22.86
CA GLY A 138 56.39 22.88 -23.68
C GLY A 138 56.58 22.51 -25.15
N LEU A 139 56.36 23.53 -25.98
CA LEU A 139 56.43 23.63 -27.43
C LEU A 139 57.68 23.00 -28.06
#